data_AF-A0A955QJ12-F1
#
_entry.id   AF-A0A955QJ12-F1
#
_cell.length_a   1.000
_cell.length_b   1.000
_cell.length_c   1.000
_cell.angle_alpha   90.00
_cell.angle_beta   90.00
_cell.angle_gamma   90.00
#
_symmetry.space_group_name_H-M   'P 1'
#
loop_
_entity.id
_entity.type
_entity.pdbx_description
1 polymer ?
#
loop_
_entity_poly.entity_id
_entity_poly.type
_entity_poly.pdbx_seq_one_letter_code
_entity_poly.pdbx_strand_id
1 'polypeptide(L)'
;MISSYSKNPWRFIKSKRCLAINSSYISKGEEQYYVDLDQCKTSARVLDAVMQVAGKTWATDQVLASLVRDLQHYLKPQQTLCSGGEEQGPIDVKMVLQDHEMKE
;
A
#
# COMPACT_ATOMS: atom_id res chain seq x y z
N MET A 1 20.02 -10.41 6.69
CA MET A 1 19.11 -9.34 6.22
C MET A 1 18.32 -8.86 7.42
N ILE A 2 18.42 -7.58 7.78
CA ILE A 2 17.93 -7.07 9.07
C ILE A 2 16.40 -7.13 9.10
N SER A 3 15.86 -7.98 9.98
CA SER A 3 14.45 -8.01 10.35
C SER A 3 14.13 -6.76 11.16
N SER A 4 13.57 -5.74 10.51
CA SER A 4 13.13 -4.50 11.14
C SER A 4 11.60 -4.34 11.08
N TYR A 5 10.86 -5.43 11.27
CA TYR A 5 9.39 -5.41 11.30
C TYR A 5 8.81 -4.52 12.41
N SER A 6 9.62 -3.98 13.32
CA SER A 6 9.17 -3.05 14.37
C SER A 6 9.04 -1.57 13.93
N LYS A 7 9.36 -1.21 12.67
CA LYS A 7 9.36 0.18 12.20
C LYS A 7 8.54 0.47 10.93
N ASN A 8 7.82 -0.50 10.35
CA ASN A 8 6.93 -0.17 9.22
C ASN A 8 5.69 0.60 9.75
N PRO A 9 5.41 1.82 9.27
CA PRO A 9 4.19 2.55 9.64
C PRO A 9 2.92 1.83 9.21
N TRP A 10 2.98 1.00 8.16
CA TRP A 10 1.84 0.29 7.63
C TRP A 10 1.82 -1.16 8.08
N ARG A 11 0.62 -1.64 8.39
CA ARG A 11 0.34 -3.04 8.67
C ARG A 11 -0.65 -3.56 7.65
N PHE A 12 -0.27 -4.61 6.94
CA PHE A 12 -1.19 -5.33 6.07
C PHE A 12 -2.21 -6.12 6.89
N ILE A 13 -3.49 -5.92 6.60
CA ILE A 13 -4.61 -6.64 7.22
C ILE A 13 -5.23 -7.55 6.16
N LYS A 14 -4.78 -8.81 6.11
CA LYS A 14 -5.19 -9.82 5.13
C LYS A 14 -6.71 -9.97 4.99
N SER A 15 -7.44 -10.05 6.10
CA SER A 15 -8.90 -10.23 6.09
C SER A 15 -9.67 -9.08 5.43
N LYS A 16 -9.08 -7.88 5.42
CA LYS A 16 -9.64 -6.66 4.83
C LYS A 16 -8.94 -6.23 3.54
N ARG A 17 -7.85 -6.90 3.15
CA ARG A 17 -6.94 -6.53 2.03
C ARG A 17 -6.63 -5.03 2.04
N CYS A 18 -6.19 -4.51 3.18
CA CYS A 18 -5.83 -3.11 3.32
C CYS A 18 -4.51 -2.92 4.04
N LEU A 19 -3.88 -1.76 3.80
CA LEU A 19 -2.73 -1.28 4.58
C LEU A 19 -3.24 -0.28 5.61
N ALA A 20 -3.23 -0.66 6.89
CA ALA A 20 -3.65 0.21 7.98
C ALA A 20 -2.44 0.91 8.60
N ILE A 21 -2.53 2.23 8.79
CA ILE A 21 -1.47 2.99 9.46
C ILE A 21 -1.46 2.64 10.95
N ASN A 22 -0.27 2.48 11.52
CA ASN A 22 -0.09 2.36 12.96
C ASN A 22 -0.39 3.71 13.62
N SER A 23 -1.18 3.70 14.69
CA SER A 23 -1.63 4.90 15.38
C SER A 23 -0.50 5.75 15.95
N SER A 24 0.72 5.20 16.14
CA SER A 24 1.89 5.99 16.53
C SER A 24 2.39 6.97 15.46
N TYR A 25 1.90 6.85 14.22
CA TYR A 25 2.30 7.69 13.08
C TYR A 25 1.22 8.69 12.66
N ILE A 26 0.10 8.76 13.37
CA ILE A 26 -0.97 9.75 13.12
C ILE A 26 -1.14 10.67 14.33
N SER A 27 -1.58 11.89 14.07
CA SER A 27 -1.82 12.88 15.11
C SER A 27 -2.94 12.44 16.06
N LYS A 28 -2.80 12.79 17.35
CA LYS A 28 -3.81 12.50 18.37
C LYS A 28 -5.13 13.22 18.01
N GLY A 29 -6.19 12.45 17.74
CA GLY A 29 -7.49 12.95 17.29
C GLY A 29 -7.85 12.60 15.85
N GLU A 30 -6.89 12.11 15.05
CA GLU A 30 -7.17 11.51 13.75
C GLU A 30 -7.67 10.07 13.92
N GLU A 31 -8.67 9.67 13.13
CA GLU A 31 -9.13 8.27 13.07
C GLU A 31 -8.07 7.36 12.44
N GLN A 32 -8.14 6.05 12.71
CA GLN A 32 -7.28 5.07 12.04
C GLN A 32 -7.48 5.16 10.52
N TYR A 33 -6.41 5.52 9.79
CA TYR A 33 -6.43 5.58 8.33
C TYR A 33 -6.00 4.24 7.72
N TYR A 34 -6.57 3.88 6.57
CA TYR A 34 -6.16 2.72 5.80
C TYR A 34 -6.27 2.99 4.29
N VAL A 35 -5.40 2.32 3.54
CA VAL A 35 -5.48 2.22 2.08
C VAL A 35 -6.14 0.90 1.72
N ASP A 36 -7.30 0.96 1.09
CA ASP A 36 -8.02 -0.22 0.59
C ASP A 36 -7.38 -0.74 -0.71
N LEU A 37 -6.74 -1.91 -0.64
CA LEU A 37 -6.08 -2.48 -1.81
C LEU A 37 -7.10 -3.00 -2.82
N ASP A 38 -8.34 -3.35 -2.42
CA ASP A 38 -9.38 -3.78 -3.36
C ASP A 38 -9.77 -2.65 -4.34
N GLN A 39 -9.52 -1.38 -3.99
CA GLN A 39 -9.72 -0.23 -4.89
C GLN A 39 -8.53 0.01 -5.82
N CYS A 40 -7.35 -0.52 -5.49
CA CYS A 40 -6.09 -0.32 -6.21
C CYS A 40 -5.97 -1.21 -7.45
N LYS A 41 -7.01 -1.21 -8.30
CA LYS A 41 -7.09 -2.09 -9.47
C LYS A 41 -6.41 -1.54 -10.71
N THR A 42 -6.17 -0.24 -10.79
CA THR A 42 -5.55 0.44 -11.94
C THR A 42 -4.36 1.27 -11.48
N SER A 43 -3.44 1.62 -12.38
CA SER A 43 -2.29 2.45 -12.03
C SER A 43 -2.72 3.82 -11.48
N ALA A 44 -3.78 4.39 -12.05
CA ALA A 44 -4.37 5.65 -11.59
C ALA A 44 -4.89 5.56 -10.15
N ARG A 45 -5.52 4.44 -9.76
CA ARG A 45 -6.03 4.24 -8.39
C ARG A 45 -4.90 4.06 -7.38
N VAL A 46 -3.82 3.38 -7.77
CA VAL A 46 -2.61 3.28 -6.94
C VAL A 46 -1.98 4.66 -6.74
N LEU A 47 -1.84 5.44 -7.81
CA LEU A 47 -1.28 6.79 -7.73
C LEU A 47 -2.15 7.73 -6.88
N ASP A 48 -3.47 7.66 -7.03
CA ASP A 48 -4.43 8.41 -6.23
C ASP A 48 -4.25 8.12 -4.73
N ALA A 49 -4.15 6.84 -4.34
CA ALA A 49 -3.90 6.48 -2.94
C ALA A 49 -2.59 7.09 -2.39
N VAL A 50 -1.51 7.08 -3.17
CA VAL A 50 -0.23 7.71 -2.78
C VAL A 50 -0.40 9.23 -2.61
N MET A 51 -1.06 9.90 -3.55
CA MET A 51 -1.25 11.35 -3.51
C MET A 51 -2.21 11.78 -2.38
N GLN A 52 -3.24 10.98 -2.09
CA GLN A 52 -4.13 11.22 -0.95
C GLN A 52 -3.38 11.18 0.37
N VAL A 53 -2.47 10.22 0.56
CA VAL A 53 -1.64 10.14 1.76
C VAL A 53 -0.64 11.30 1.79
N ALA A 54 -0.03 11.64 0.65
CA ALA A 54 0.94 12.74 0.57
C ALA A 54 0.32 14.11 0.91
N GLY A 55 -0.99 14.27 0.68
CA GLY A 55 -1.73 15.47 1.08
C GLY A 55 -2.11 15.53 2.56
N LYS A 56 -1.80 14.51 3.37
CA LYS A 56 -2.12 14.51 4.81
C LYS A 56 -1.02 15.20 5.62
N THR A 57 -1.43 16.06 6.54
CA THR A 57 -0.51 16.79 7.43
C THR A 57 0.28 15.89 8.38
N TRP A 58 -0.22 14.69 8.65
CA TRP A 58 0.45 13.68 9.49
C TRP A 58 1.40 12.76 8.70
N ALA A 59 1.35 12.76 7.36
CA ALA A 59 2.16 11.86 6.56
C ALA A 59 3.61 12.36 6.48
N THR A 60 4.51 11.61 7.08
CA THR A 60 5.96 11.85 6.97
C THR A 60 6.54 11.17 5.74
N ASP A 61 7.77 11.54 5.36
CA ASP A 61 8.50 10.88 4.28
C ASP A 61 8.63 9.36 4.50
N GLN A 62 8.80 8.93 5.77
CA GLN A 62 8.85 7.51 6.11
C GLN A 62 7.52 6.82 5.81
N VAL A 63 6.38 7.45 6.15
CA VAL A 63 5.05 6.91 5.88
C VAL A 63 4.85 6.73 4.37
N LEU A 64 5.20 7.75 3.58
CA LEU A 64 5.06 7.71 2.12
C LEU A 64 5.98 6.68 1.47
N ALA A 65 7.26 6.67 1.86
CA ALA A 65 8.22 5.71 1.34
C ALA A 65 7.78 4.27 1.65
N SER A 66 7.33 3.99 2.87
CA SER A 66 6.82 2.68 3.25
C SER A 66 5.55 2.30 2.47
N LEU A 67 4.63 3.24 2.24
CA LEU A 67 3.42 2.98 1.44
C LEU A 67 3.79 2.53 0.02
N VAL A 68 4.68 3.26 -0.65
CA VAL A 68 5.13 2.91 -2.01
C VAL A 68 5.80 1.53 -2.03
N ARG A 69 6.61 1.21 -1.01
CA ARG A 69 7.26 -0.10 -0.90
C ARG A 69 6.27 -1.22 -0.65
N ASP A 70 5.26 -1.01 0.19
CA ASP A 70 4.20 -1.99 0.42
C ASP A 70 3.31 -2.18 -0.81
N LEU A 71 2.92 -1.11 -1.51
CA LEU A 71 2.22 -1.21 -2.79
C LEU A 71 3.05 -1.96 -3.83
N GLN A 72 4.36 -1.68 -3.92
CA GLN A 72 5.28 -2.41 -4.78
C GLN A 72 5.39 -3.88 -4.41
N HIS A 73 5.40 -4.18 -3.10
CA HIS A 73 5.44 -5.54 -2.61
C HIS A 73 4.16 -6.28 -2.99
N TYR A 74 3.00 -5.80 -2.52
CA TYR A 74 1.72 -6.53 -2.60
C TYR A 74 1.06 -6.50 -3.97
N LEU A 75 1.18 -5.41 -4.74
CA LEU A 75 0.49 -5.26 -6.02
C LEU A 75 1.42 -5.39 -7.23
N LYS A 76 2.74 -5.24 -7.03
CA LYS A 76 3.76 -5.27 -8.09
C LYS A 76 3.38 -4.38 -9.29
N PRO A 77 3.05 -3.09 -9.09
CA PRO A 77 2.47 -2.23 -10.11
C PRO A 77 3.34 -2.16 -11.37
N GLN A 78 4.67 -2.20 -11.26
CA GLN A 78 5.54 -2.21 -12.44
C GLN A 78 5.41 -3.47 -13.31
N GLN A 79 4.90 -4.58 -12.78
CA GLN A 79 4.68 -5.83 -13.51
C GLN A 79 3.22 -6.03 -13.90
N THR A 80 2.28 -5.39 -13.20
CA THR A 80 0.84 -5.72 -13.30
C THR A 80 -0.04 -4.53 -13.68
N LEU A 81 0.43 -3.29 -13.52
CA LEU A 81 -0.39 -2.07 -13.64
C LEU A 81 0.21 -0.98 -14.53
N CYS A 82 1.52 -0.75 -14.49
CA CYS A 82 2.17 0.42 -15.10
C CYS A 82 3.49 0.12 -15.82
N SER A 83 3.68 -1.11 -16.32
CA SER A 83 4.92 -1.47 -17.03
C SER A 83 5.12 -0.59 -18.26
N GLY A 84 6.35 -0.09 -18.46
CA GLY A 84 6.66 0.83 -19.56
C GLY A 84 6.00 2.21 -19.45
N GLY A 85 5.33 2.52 -18.33
CA GLY A 85 4.51 3.72 -18.19
C GLY A 85 3.13 3.60 -18.83
N GLU A 86 2.72 2.40 -19.25
CA GLU A 86 1.42 2.12 -19.85
C GLU A 86 0.46 1.50 -18.84
N GLU A 87 -0.82 1.87 -18.86
CA GLU A 87 -1.85 1.23 -18.05
C GLU A 87 -2.07 -0.21 -18.51
N GLN A 88 -1.96 -1.17 -17.59
CA GLN A 88 -2.15 -2.61 -17.84
C GLN A 88 -3.35 -3.21 -17.10
N GLY A 89 -4.00 -2.43 -16.22
CA GLY A 89 -5.14 -2.87 -15.42
C GLY A 89 -6.48 -2.91 -16.18
N PRO A 90 -7.58 -3.27 -15.49
CA PRO A 90 -7.64 -3.53 -14.05
C PRO A 90 -7.15 -4.93 -13.64
N ILE A 91 -6.43 -5.03 -12.52
CA ILE A 91 -5.99 -6.31 -11.94
C ILE A 91 -7.06 -6.93 -11.02
N ASP A 92 -7.03 -8.26 -10.88
CA ASP A 92 -7.69 -8.95 -9.77
C ASP A 92 -6.76 -8.95 -8.54
N VAL A 93 -7.01 -8.01 -7.62
CA VAL A 93 -6.23 -7.84 -6.39
C VAL A 93 -6.19 -9.12 -5.54
N LYS A 94 -7.25 -9.93 -5.54
CA LYS A 94 -7.26 -11.17 -4.75
C LYS A 94 -6.27 -12.19 -5.31
N MET A 95 -6.23 -12.34 -6.63
CA MET A 95 -5.28 -13.24 -7.28
C MET A 95 -3.83 -12.78 -7.05
N VAL A 96 -3.56 -11.48 -7.20
CA VAL A 96 -2.22 -10.93 -7.00
C VAL A 96 -1.74 -11.11 -5.55
N LEU A 97 -2.63 -10.95 -4.58
CA LEU A 97 -2.29 -11.15 -3.16
C LEU A 97 -2.11 -12.63 -2.79
N GLN A 98 -2.82 -13.57 -3.44
CA GLN A 98 -2.65 -15.00 -3.19
C GLN A 98 -1.25 -15.51 -3.57
N ASP A 99 -0.62 -14.91 -4.58
CA ASP A 99 0.78 -15.20 -4.96
C ASP A 99 1.80 -14.87 -3.85
N HIS A 100 1.44 -14.01 -2.89
CA HIS A 100 2.26 -13.74 -1.70
C HIS A 100 2.13 -14.83 -0.64
N GLU A 101 1.01 -15.55 -0.59
CA GLU A 101 0.72 -16.57 0.43
C GLU A 101 1.44 -17.90 0.16
N MET A 102 1.90 -18.14 -1.07
CA MET A 102 2.59 -19.38 -1.45
C MET A 102 4.12 -19.31 -1.32
N LYS A 103 4.68 -18.19 -0.83
CA LYS A 103 6.14 -17.94 -0.78
C LYS A 103 6.69 -17.65 0.62
N GLU A 104 5.84 -17.73 1.66
CA GLU A 104 6.22 -17.69 3.07
C GLU A 104 6.16 -19.10 3.69
#